data_AF-A0AA37BQS7-F1
#
_entry.id   AF-A0AA37BQS7-F1
#
_cell.length_a   1.000
_cell.length_b   1.000
_cell.length_c   1.000
_cell.angle_alpha   90.00
_cell.angle_beta   90.00
_cell.angle_gamma   90.00
#
_symmetry.space_group_name_H-M   'P 1'
#
loop_
_entity.id
_entity.type
_entity.pdbx_description
1 polymer ?
#
loop_
_entity_poly.entity_id
_entity_poly.type
_entity_poly.pdbx_seq_one_letter_code
_entity_poly.pdbx_strand_id
1 'polypeptide(L)'
;MIDLALYKGSKGTLKLSERGLEFRGKREQFSIPLERIERVSFKKTEFVTSTLYVNDIEITVCRAHLWAAKIRELKGMARAPARA
;
A
#
# COMPACT_ATOMS: atom_id res chain seq x y z
N MET A 1 -7.86 3.23 4.43
CA MET A 1 -6.80 4.14 4.94
C MET A 1 -6.34 5.06 3.81
N ILE A 2 -6.03 6.32 4.10
CA ILE A 2 -5.51 7.29 3.10
C ILE A 2 -4.35 8.05 3.74
N ASP A 3 -3.26 8.24 3.00
CA ASP A 3 -2.11 9.04 3.45
C ASP A 3 -1.42 9.70 2.24
N LEU A 4 -0.59 10.72 2.50
CA LEU A 4 0.27 11.32 1.48
C LEU A 4 1.36 10.33 1.09
N ALA A 5 1.67 10.31 -0.21
CA ALA A 5 2.63 9.37 -0.77
C ALA A 5 3.47 10.01 -1.87
N LEU A 6 4.68 9.48 -2.04
CA LEU A 6 5.56 9.77 -3.15
C LEU A 6 5.82 8.49 -3.94
N TYR A 7 5.57 8.55 -5.24
CA TYR A 7 5.84 7.46 -6.18
C TYR A 7 6.56 8.04 -7.40
N LYS A 8 7.76 7.52 -7.72
CA LYS A 8 8.62 8.01 -8.83
C LYS A 8 8.78 9.54 -8.86
N GLY A 9 8.95 10.16 -7.68
CA GLY A 9 9.05 11.62 -7.55
C GLY A 9 7.73 12.39 -7.71
N SER A 10 6.62 11.72 -8.00
CA SER A 10 5.27 12.29 -8.04
C SER A 10 4.62 12.24 -6.66
N LYS A 11 4.19 13.41 -6.16
CA LYS A 11 3.39 13.52 -4.93
C LYS A 11 1.92 13.23 -5.23
N GLY A 12 1.32 12.43 -4.37
CA GLY A 12 -0.09 12.06 -4.48
C GLY A 12 -0.66 11.56 -3.15
N THR A 13 -1.83 10.93 -3.25
CA THR A 13 -2.44 10.20 -2.14
C THR A 13 -2.38 8.72 -2.43
N LEU A 14 -2.04 7.93 -1.40
CA LEU A 14 -2.20 6.48 -1.41
C LEU A 14 -3.46 6.15 -0.62
N LYS A 15 -4.29 5.26 -1.15
CA LYS A 15 -5.53 4.80 -0.54
C LYS A 15 -5.55 3.27 -0.53
N LEU A 16 -5.83 2.68 0.61
CA LEU A 16 -6.09 1.25 0.76
C LEU A 16 -7.55 1.03 1.13
N SER A 17 -8.20 0.14 0.39
CA SER A 17 -9.56 -0.35 0.61
C SER A 17 -9.62 -1.87 0.43
N GLU A 18 -10.79 -2.47 0.69
CA GLU A 18 -11.02 -3.91 0.43
C GLU A 18 -10.84 -4.28 -1.05
N ARG A 19 -11.05 -3.33 -1.97
CA ARG A 19 -10.84 -3.54 -3.40
C ARG A 19 -9.36 -3.55 -3.79
N GLY A 20 -8.48 -2.94 -3.00
CA GLY A 20 -7.07 -2.83 -3.32
C GLY A 20 -6.42 -1.52 -2.91
N LEU A 21 -5.20 -1.35 -3.40
CA LEU A 21 -4.32 -0.22 -3.17
C LEU A 21 -4.34 0.70 -4.39
N GLU A 22 -4.63 1.97 -4.17
CA GLU A 22 -4.77 2.97 -5.22
C GLU A 22 -3.88 4.16 -4.93
N PHE A 23 -3.10 4.60 -5.92
CA PHE A 23 -2.34 5.82 -5.87
C PHE A 23 -2.90 6.84 -6.85
N ARG A 24 -3.12 8.07 -6.37
CA ARG A 24 -3.53 9.22 -7.19
C ARG A 24 -2.54 10.36 -7.04
N GLY A 25 -1.63 10.49 -8.00
CA GLY A 25 -0.77 11.65 -8.18
C GLY A 25 -1.21 12.49 -9.37
N LYS A 26 -0.64 13.70 -9.50
CA LYS A 26 -0.91 14.58 -10.65
C LYS A 26 -0.41 14.00 -11.98
N ARG A 27 0.73 13.31 -11.96
CA ARG A 27 1.40 12.75 -13.15
C ARG A 27 1.24 11.24 -13.31
N GLU A 28 0.96 10.55 -12.20
CA GLU A 28 1.00 9.09 -12.12
C GLU A 28 -0.24 8.65 -11.34
N GLN A 29 -0.94 7.63 -11.85
CA GLN A 29 -2.08 7.03 -11.18
C GLN A 29 -2.04 5.52 -11.43
N PHE A 30 -2.30 4.74 -10.39
CA PHE A 30 -2.41 3.30 -10.54
C PHE A 30 -3.34 2.71 -9.49
N SER A 31 -3.82 1.50 -9.77
CA SER A 31 -4.58 0.69 -8.83
C SER A 31 -4.08 -0.76 -8.89
N ILE A 32 -3.81 -1.33 -7.72
CA ILE A 32 -3.41 -2.72 -7.54
C ILE A 32 -4.54 -3.41 -6.77
N PRO A 33 -5.30 -4.29 -7.44
CA PRO A 33 -6.30 -5.11 -6.75
C PRO A 33 -5.68 -5.91 -5.61
N LEU A 34 -6.41 -6.07 -4.50
CA LEU A 34 -5.87 -6.68 -3.28
C LEU A 34 -5.38 -8.12 -3.51
N GLU A 35 -6.08 -8.88 -4.35
CA GLU A 35 -5.76 -10.24 -4.76
C GLU A 35 -4.44 -10.33 -5.55
N ARG A 36 -4.03 -9.25 -6.23
CA ARG A 36 -2.78 -9.17 -7.01
C ARG A 36 -1.58 -8.68 -6.19
N ILE A 37 -1.77 -8.32 -4.91
CA ILE A 37 -0.66 -7.93 -4.03
C ILE A 37 -0.01 -9.20 -3.48
N GLU A 38 1.04 -9.69 -4.10
CA GLU A 38 1.75 -10.92 -3.70
C GLU A 38 2.76 -10.65 -2.59
N ARG A 39 3.49 -9.53 -2.69
CA ARG A 39 4.58 -9.19 -1.77
C ARG A 39 4.32 -7.84 -1.12
N VAL A 40 4.49 -7.76 0.19
CA VAL A 40 4.45 -6.50 0.91
C VAL A 40 5.54 -6.45 1.98
N SER A 41 6.34 -5.39 1.95
CA SER A 41 7.38 -5.13 2.94
C SER A 41 7.57 -3.63 3.12
N PHE A 42 8.38 -3.24 4.10
CA PHE A 42 8.70 -1.83 4.32
C PHE A 42 10.14 -1.68 4.80
N LYS A 43 10.73 -0.53 4.49
CA LYS A 43 12.04 -0.10 5.01
C LYS A 43 11.87 1.23 5.72
N LYS A 44 12.28 1.28 6.99
CA LYS A 44 12.31 2.55 7.73
C LYS A 44 13.39 3.44 7.15
N THR A 45 13.04 4.67 6.79
CA THR A 45 13.99 5.73 6.43
C THR A 45 14.15 6.66 7.63
N GLU A 46 15.30 7.31 7.78
CA GLU A 46 15.64 8.11 8.97
C GLU A 46 14.76 9.37 9.13
N PHE A 47 14.22 9.90 8.03
CA PHE A 47 13.20 10.93 8.04
C PHE A 47 11.81 10.30 8.15
N VAL A 48 10.89 10.94 8.89
CA VAL A 48 9.48 10.60 9.27
C VAL A 48 8.67 9.68 8.33
N THR A 49 9.02 9.63 7.05
CA THR A 49 8.50 8.68 6.07
C THR A 49 9.16 7.30 6.17
N SER A 50 8.62 6.33 5.46
CA SER A 50 9.22 5.02 5.27
C SER A 50 8.84 4.51 3.89
N THR A 51 9.68 3.67 3.32
CA THR A 51 9.41 3.11 2.01
C THR A 51 8.57 1.86 2.16
N LEU A 52 7.38 1.87 1.56
CA LEU A 52 6.49 0.73 1.40
C LEU A 52 6.80 0.07 0.05
N TYR A 53 7.05 -1.23 0.06
CA TYR A 53 7.21 -2.04 -1.15
C TYR A 53 5.97 -2.91 -1.32
N VAL A 54 5.30 -2.78 -2.46
CA VAL A 54 4.11 -3.56 -2.84
C VAL A 54 4.38 -4.18 -4.19
N ASN A 55 4.55 -5.51 -4.25
CA ASN A 55 5.14 -6.20 -5.40
C ASN A 55 6.49 -5.54 -5.77
N ASP A 56 6.63 -5.08 -7.01
CA ASP A 56 7.82 -4.38 -7.51
C ASP A 56 7.68 -2.84 -7.46
N ILE A 57 6.65 -2.33 -6.77
CA ILE A 57 6.37 -0.90 -6.65
C ILE A 57 6.90 -0.36 -5.34
N GLU A 58 7.74 0.67 -5.45
CA GLU A 58 8.28 1.43 -4.34
C GLU A 58 7.45 2.70 -4.09
N ILE A 59 6.93 2.86 -2.88
CA ILE A 59 6.11 4.02 -2.49
C ILE A 59 6.61 4.57 -1.16
N THR A 60 7.01 5.83 -1.12
CA THR A 60 7.37 6.47 0.16
C THR A 60 6.11 7.03 0.80
N VAL A 61 5.81 6.59 2.03
CA VAL A 61 4.63 7.02 2.80
C VAL A 61 4.96 7.23 4.27
N CYS A 62 4.14 8.01 4.96
CA CYS A 62 4.18 8.02 6.43
C CYS A 62 3.74 6.64 6.97
N ARG A 63 4.46 6.15 7.98
CA ARG A 63 4.08 4.94 8.73
C ARG A 63 3.86 3.69 7.84
N ALA A 64 4.79 3.41 6.92
CA ALA A 64 4.70 2.26 5.99
C ALA A 64 4.45 0.90 6.69
N HIS A 65 4.88 0.74 7.94
CA HIS A 65 4.58 -0.45 8.74
C HIS A 65 3.07 -0.67 8.97
N LEU A 66 2.28 0.39 9.19
CA LEU A 66 0.82 0.31 9.33
C LEU A 66 0.15 -0.08 8.00
N TRP A 67 0.69 0.43 6.88
CA TRP A 67 0.25 0.05 5.54
C TRP A 67 0.48 -1.44 5.29
N ALA A 68 1.70 -1.93 5.53
CA ALA A 68 2.03 -3.34 5.36
C ALA A 68 1.15 -4.25 6.27
N ALA A 69 0.94 -3.86 7.53
CA ALA A 69 0.07 -4.59 8.45
C ALA A 69 -1.38 -4.65 7.94
N LYS A 70 -1.95 -3.51 7.52
CA LYS A 70 -3.35 -3.47 7.05
C LYS A 70 -3.56 -4.24 5.75
N ILE A 71 -2.61 -4.21 4.81
CA ILE A 71 -2.67 -5.03 3.59
C ILE A 71 -2.70 -6.52 3.94
N ARG A 72 -1.85 -6.96 4.88
CA ARG A 72 -1.82 -8.36 5.34
C ARG A 72 -3.12 -8.78 6.00
N GLU A 73 -3.68 -7.92 6.85
CA GLU A 73 -4.98 -8.15 7.49
C GLU A 73 -6.10 -8.34 6.45
N LEU A 74 -6.21 -7.42 5.49
CA LEU A 74 -7.23 -7.50 4.43
C LEU A 74 -7.04 -8.74 3.55
N LYS A 75 -5.79 -9.13 3.24
CA LYS A 75 -5.52 -10.39 2.53
C LYS A 75 -5.85 -11.63 3.36
N GLY A 76 -5.66 -11.57 4.68
CA GLY A 76 -6.04 -12.62 5.60
C GLY A 76 -7.56 -12.82 5.65
N MET A 77 -8.32 -11.73 5.66
CA MET A 77 -9.78 -11.75 5.57
C MET A 77 -10.28 -12.30 4.23
N ALA A 78 -9.67 -11.90 3.11
CA ALA A 78 -10.01 -12.43 1.79
C ALA A 78 -9.68 -13.94 1.62
N ARG A 79 -8.80 -14.49 2.46
CA ARG A 79 -8.42 -15.91 2.47
C ARG A 79 -9.18 -16.76 3.49
N ALA A 80 -9.90 -16.16 4.43
CA ALA A 80 -10.71 -16.92 5.36
C ALA A 80 -11.95 -17.42 4.60
N PRO A 81 -12.16 -18.75 4.43
CA PRO A 81 -13.43 -19.24 3.94
C PRO A 81 -14.51 -18.81 4.95
N ALA A 82 -15.66 -18.37 4.43
CA ALA A 82 -16.87 -18.26 5.22
C ALA A 82 -17.04 -19.59 5.96
N ARG A 83 -16.98 -19.56 7.30
CA ARG A 83 -17.29 -20.75 8.09
C ARG A 83 -18.71 -21.16 7.72
N ALA A 84 -18.82 -22.40 7.24
CA ALA A 84 -20.07 -23.09 6.92
C ALA A 84 -20.99 -23.19 8.13
#